data_AF-A0A958GIZ5-F1
#
_entry.id   AF-A0A958GIZ5-F1
#
_cell.length_a   1.000
_cell.length_b   1.000
_cell.length_c   1.000
_cell.angle_alpha   90.00
_cell.angle_beta   90.00
_cell.angle_gamma   90.00
#
_symmetry.space_group_name_H-M   'P 1'
#
loop_
_entity.id
_entity.type
_entity.pdbx_description
1 polymer ?
#
loop_
_entity_poly.entity_id
_entity_poly.type
_entity_poly.pdbx_seq_one_letter_code
_entity_poly.pdbx_strand_id
1 'polypeptide(L)'
;MYVGGMTFFVSKSFGRLQLVPHNDGLRLIYTPLENGAPDKSSAGNLDLVLPLDAIGGLWATTRAFLYGVESLDENIILQKEASGDEDGDTLIKLYRDKPRGAHGKLSGEETCWLRLVTGRTEEERRRIKLGPRDLLCIELACSTVMTLSASTGTHNPRPVALG
;
A
#
# COMPACT_ATOMS: atom_id res chain seq x y z
N MET A 1 -12.84 -15.09 6.33
CA MET A 1 -11.51 -15.48 5.80
C MET A 1 -11.69 -15.58 4.29
N TYR A 2 -10.94 -14.85 3.47
CA TYR A 2 -11.08 -14.93 2.00
C TYR A 2 -10.62 -16.33 1.53
N VAL A 3 -11.44 -16.99 0.71
CA VAL A 3 -11.22 -18.36 0.19
C VAL A 3 -10.99 -18.28 -1.32
N GLY A 4 -9.95 -17.56 -1.73
CA GLY A 4 -9.54 -17.44 -3.13
C GLY A 4 -8.09 -16.98 -3.23
N GLY A 5 -7.37 -17.48 -4.25
CA GLY A 5 -6.09 -16.92 -4.74
C GLY A 5 -4.92 -16.81 -3.76
N MET A 6 -3.74 -16.50 -4.31
CA MET A 6 -2.54 -16.16 -3.54
C MET A 6 -2.79 -14.91 -2.69
N THR A 7 -2.42 -14.95 -1.42
CA THR A 7 -2.52 -13.82 -0.48
C THR A 7 -1.16 -13.55 0.12
N PHE A 8 -0.80 -12.27 0.26
CA PHE A 8 0.45 -11.86 0.91
C PHE A 8 0.16 -11.15 2.23
N PHE A 9 1.12 -11.22 3.16
CA PHE A 9 0.97 -10.65 4.49
C PHE A 9 2.22 -9.85 4.90
N VAL A 10 1.98 -8.71 5.52
CA VAL A 10 2.96 -7.94 6.29
C VAL A 10 2.46 -7.93 7.74
N SER A 11 3.16 -8.63 8.62
CA SER A 11 2.77 -8.79 10.02
C SER A 11 3.73 -8.03 10.93
N LYS A 12 3.19 -7.25 11.85
CA LYS A 12 3.92 -6.48 12.88
C LYS A 12 3.29 -6.73 14.24
N SER A 13 4.00 -6.37 15.31
CA SER A 13 3.52 -6.52 16.69
C SER A 13 2.24 -5.74 16.99
N PHE A 14 1.92 -4.71 16.20
CA PHE A 14 0.78 -3.80 16.39
C PHE A 14 -0.31 -3.95 15.32
N GLY A 15 -0.15 -4.84 14.34
CA GLY A 15 -1.09 -4.94 13.23
C GLY A 15 -0.69 -5.94 12.15
N ARG A 16 -1.67 -6.34 11.35
CA ARG A 16 -1.48 -7.19 10.18
C ARG A 16 -2.08 -6.52 8.95
N LEU A 17 -1.26 -6.36 7.92
CA LEU A 17 -1.69 -6.00 6.58
C LEU A 17 -1.78 -7.26 5.72
N GLN A 18 -2.94 -7.50 5.14
CA GLN A 18 -3.19 -8.51 4.13
C GLN A 18 -3.32 -7.82 2.77
N LEU A 19 -2.66 -8.39 1.77
CA LEU A 19 -2.68 -7.95 0.39
C LEU A 19 -3.33 -9.08 -0.43
N VAL A 20 -4.50 -8.79 -1.01
CA VAL A 20 -5.26 -9.75 -1.81
C VAL A 20 -5.34 -9.23 -3.24
N PRO A 21 -4.54 -9.79 -4.18
CA PRO A 21 -4.63 -9.46 -5.59
C PRO A 21 -6.03 -9.78 -6.16
N HIS A 22 -6.59 -8.86 -6.93
CA HIS A 22 -7.78 -9.01 -7.75
C HIS A 22 -7.48 -8.56 -9.18
N ASN A 23 -8.32 -8.92 -10.15
CA ASN A 23 -8.16 -8.45 -11.53
C ASN A 23 -8.45 -6.95 -11.70
N ASP A 24 -9.19 -6.35 -10.78
CA ASP A 24 -9.56 -4.93 -10.82
C ASP A 24 -8.66 -4.04 -9.95
N GLY A 25 -7.71 -4.63 -9.21
CA GLY A 25 -6.88 -3.89 -8.27
C GLY A 25 -6.31 -4.74 -7.14
N LEU A 26 -5.76 -4.07 -6.13
CA LEU A 26 -5.18 -4.72 -4.95
C LEU A 26 -6.01 -4.41 -3.71
N ARG A 27 -6.62 -5.42 -3.10
CA ARG A 27 -7.33 -5.23 -1.82
C ARG A 27 -6.34 -5.19 -0.66
N LEU A 28 -6.40 -4.13 0.12
CA LEU A 28 -5.61 -3.92 1.33
C LEU A 28 -6.54 -4.08 2.54
N ILE A 29 -6.21 -5.03 3.41
CA ILE A 29 -6.92 -5.23 4.67
C ILE A 29 -5.91 -5.06 5.79
N TYR A 30 -5.95 -3.93 6.48
CA TYR A 30 -5.15 -3.70 7.67
C TYR A 30 -6.01 -3.85 8.92
N THR A 31 -5.62 -4.76 9.81
CA THR A 31 -6.28 -4.96 11.10
C THR A 31 -5.28 -4.67 12.22
N PRO A 32 -5.54 -3.65 13.06
CA PRO A 32 -4.79 -3.41 14.30
C PRO A 32 -4.77 -4.63 15.21
N LEU A 33 -3.71 -4.77 16.01
CA LEU A 33 -3.65 -5.74 17.10
C LEU A 33 -3.87 -5.02 18.43
N GLU A 34 -4.99 -5.31 19.10
CA GLU A 34 -5.30 -4.84 20.45
C GLU A 34 -5.09 -5.98 21.44
N ASN A 35 -4.30 -5.76 22.49
CA ASN A 35 -3.93 -6.80 23.46
C ASN A 35 -3.42 -8.10 22.82
N GLY A 36 -2.72 -8.00 21.67
CA GLY A 36 -2.16 -9.13 20.95
C GLY A 36 -3.13 -9.87 20.02
N ALA A 37 -4.39 -9.43 19.92
CA ALA A 37 -5.41 -10.03 19.05
C ALA A 37 -5.86 -9.05 17.95
N PRO A 38 -6.15 -9.52 16.73
CA PRO A 38 -6.72 -8.67 15.67
C PRO A 38 -8.09 -8.13 16.08
N ASP A 39 -8.24 -6.81 16.03
CA ASP A 39 -9.49 -6.13 16.30
C ASP A 39 -9.84 -5.21 15.12
N LYS A 40 -11.00 -5.47 14.51
CA LYS A 40 -11.50 -4.71 13.36
C LYS A 40 -12.28 -3.46 13.76
N SER A 41 -12.66 -3.36 15.03
CA SER A 41 -13.37 -2.20 15.57
C SER A 41 -12.41 -1.11 16.04
N SER A 42 -11.12 -1.40 16.17
CA SER A 42 -10.12 -0.40 16.54
C SER A 42 -9.89 0.62 15.44
N ALA A 43 -9.56 1.85 15.85
CA ALA A 43 -9.21 2.92 14.94
C ALA A 43 -8.06 2.52 13.99
N GLY A 44 -8.08 3.05 12.77
CA GLY A 44 -7.08 2.74 11.75
C GLY A 44 -7.22 1.36 11.10
N ASN A 45 -8.24 0.58 11.43
CA ASN A 45 -8.63 -0.58 10.61
C ASN A 45 -8.99 -0.11 9.19
N LEU A 46 -8.54 -0.87 8.19
CA LEU A 46 -8.71 -0.54 6.78
C LEU A 46 -9.15 -1.79 6.01
N ASP A 47 -10.12 -1.64 5.12
CA ASP A 47 -10.48 -2.64 4.12
C ASP A 47 -10.93 -1.91 2.85
N LEU A 48 -10.04 -1.82 1.86
CA LEU A 48 -10.31 -1.14 0.60
C LEU A 48 -9.62 -1.81 -0.57
N VAL A 49 -10.01 -1.44 -1.79
CA VAL A 49 -9.36 -1.85 -3.02
C VAL A 49 -8.62 -0.66 -3.61
N LEU A 50 -7.30 -0.79 -3.77
CA LEU A 50 -6.51 0.12 -4.58
C LEU A 50 -6.88 -0.11 -6.05
N PRO A 51 -7.26 0.94 -6.80
CA PRO A 51 -7.63 0.80 -8.20
C PRO A 51 -6.43 0.37 -9.04
N LEU A 52 -6.69 -0.33 -10.14
CA LEU A 52 -5.67 -0.83 -11.05
C LEU A 52 -4.67 0.25 -11.50
N ASP A 53 -5.14 1.48 -11.74
CA ASP A 53 -4.32 2.61 -12.16
C ASP A 53 -3.23 3.00 -11.15
N ALA A 54 -3.45 2.72 -9.86
CA ALA A 54 -2.49 3.00 -8.79
C ALA A 54 -1.42 1.91 -8.63
N ILE A 55 -1.63 0.73 -9.22
CA ILE A 55 -0.79 -0.45 -8.99
C ILE A 55 0.60 -0.30 -9.62
N GLY A 56 0.68 0.34 -10.80
CA GLY A 56 1.96 0.53 -11.50
C GLY A 56 2.96 1.38 -10.71
N GLY A 57 2.51 2.53 -10.18
CA GLY A 57 3.33 3.40 -9.34
C GLY A 57 3.77 2.72 -8.04
N LEU A 58 2.81 2.07 -7.35
CA LEU A 58 3.11 1.30 -6.14
C LEU A 58 4.13 0.20 -6.39
N TRP A 59 4.00 -0.56 -7.48
CA TRP A 59 4.95 -1.60 -7.87
C TRP A 59 6.34 -1.01 -8.14
N ALA A 60 6.43 0.04 -8.95
CA ALA A 60 7.69 0.66 -9.35
C ALA A 60 8.45 1.21 -8.12
N THR A 61 7.76 1.95 -7.26
CA THR A 61 8.34 2.52 -6.04
C THR A 61 8.76 1.44 -5.05
N THR A 62 7.91 0.41 -4.85
CA THR A 62 8.26 -0.74 -3.99
C THR A 62 9.51 -1.45 -4.50
N ARG A 63 9.61 -1.66 -5.80
CA ARG A 63 10.74 -2.32 -6.45
C ARG A 63 12.02 -1.50 -6.33
N ALA A 64 11.96 -0.19 -6.61
CA ALA A 64 13.08 0.71 -6.41
C ALA A 64 13.56 0.67 -4.95
N PHE A 65 12.63 0.65 -4.00
CA PHE A 65 12.98 0.54 -2.59
C PHE A 65 13.62 -0.80 -2.24
N LEU A 66 13.09 -1.91 -2.75
CA LEU A 66 13.65 -3.24 -2.50
C LEU A 66 15.11 -3.35 -2.99
N TYR A 67 15.44 -2.73 -4.12
CA TYR A 67 16.78 -2.77 -4.71
C TYR A 67 17.70 -1.63 -4.28
N GLY A 68 17.30 -0.81 -3.29
CA GLY A 68 18.13 0.29 -2.81
C GLY A 68 18.36 1.40 -3.86
N VAL A 69 17.46 1.53 -4.83
CA VAL A 69 17.51 2.58 -5.86
C VAL A 69 16.74 3.80 -5.36
N GLU A 70 17.14 4.98 -5.82
CA GLU A 70 16.44 6.23 -5.54
C GLU A 70 15.08 6.27 -6.24
N SER A 71 14.05 6.66 -5.50
CA SER A 71 12.69 6.87 -6.00
C SER A 71 12.01 7.93 -5.15
N LEU A 72 11.05 8.63 -5.75
CA LEU A 72 10.15 9.52 -5.03
C LEU A 72 9.14 8.71 -4.20
N ASP A 73 8.47 9.40 -3.30
CA ASP A 73 7.35 8.85 -2.53
C ASP A 73 6.17 8.52 -3.45
N GLU A 74 5.56 7.36 -3.24
CA GLU A 74 4.27 7.03 -3.87
C GLU A 74 3.14 7.47 -2.95
N ASN A 75 2.17 8.20 -3.49
CA ASN A 75 1.02 8.70 -2.74
C ASN A 75 -0.27 8.34 -3.49
N ILE A 76 -1.07 7.47 -2.90
CA ILE A 76 -2.38 7.08 -3.44
C ILE A 76 -3.43 7.70 -2.54
N ILE A 77 -4.22 8.61 -3.11
CA ILE A 77 -5.30 9.31 -2.42
C ILE A 77 -6.62 8.77 -2.97
N LEU A 78 -7.41 8.17 -2.09
CA LEU A 78 -8.75 7.69 -2.41
C LEU A 78 -9.75 8.66 -1.81
N GLN A 79 -10.36 9.45 -2.69
CA GLN A 79 -11.39 10.41 -2.33
C GLN A 79 -12.69 9.66 -2.07
N LYS A 80 -13.34 9.94 -0.94
CA LYS A 80 -14.71 9.47 -0.71
C LYS A 80 -15.66 10.37 -1.50
N GLU A 81 -16.67 9.78 -2.15
CA GLU A 81 -17.72 10.57 -2.80
C GLU A 81 -18.41 11.45 -1.75
N ALA A 82 -18.60 12.73 -2.10
CA ALA A 82 -19.17 13.77 -1.23
C ALA A 82 -20.61 13.43 -0.81
N SER A 83 -20.75 12.58 0.21
CA SER A 83 -22.01 12.08 0.71
C SER A 83 -22.06 12.21 2.23
N GLY A 84 -21.94 13.44 2.73
CA GLY A 84 -22.34 13.81 4.11
C GLY A 84 -21.58 13.16 5.28
N ASP A 85 -20.74 12.15 5.04
CA ASP A 85 -19.91 11.52 6.06
C ASP A 85 -18.71 12.41 6.40
N GLU A 86 -18.46 12.58 7.70
CA GLU A 86 -17.33 13.35 8.25
C GLU A 86 -15.96 12.66 8.04
N ASP A 87 -15.97 11.45 7.48
CA ASP A 87 -14.78 10.65 7.20
C ASP A 87 -13.95 11.27 6.07
N GLY A 88 -12.69 11.59 6.38
CA GLY A 88 -11.76 12.17 5.39
C GLY A 88 -11.30 11.20 4.30
N ASP A 89 -10.65 11.76 3.27
CA ASP A 89 -9.95 11.00 2.23
C ASP A 89 -8.96 9.99 2.84
N THR A 90 -8.83 8.83 2.19
CA THR A 90 -7.82 7.84 2.59
C THR A 90 -6.52 8.09 1.84
N LEU A 91 -5.41 8.21 2.57
CA LEU A 91 -4.06 8.29 2.00
C LEU A 91 -3.28 7.02 2.29
N ILE A 92 -2.74 6.43 1.23
CA ILE A 92 -1.75 5.35 1.29
C ILE A 92 -0.45 5.91 0.73
N LYS A 93 0.57 6.01 1.58
CA LYS A 93 1.86 6.59 1.22
C LYS A 93 2.99 5.60 1.43
N LEU A 94 3.72 5.27 0.38
CA LEU A 94 4.95 4.50 0.44
C LEU A 94 6.14 5.44 0.28
N TYR A 95 7.00 5.49 1.29
CA TYR A 95 8.13 6.41 1.31
C TYR A 95 9.35 5.83 2.00
N ARG A 96 10.48 6.49 1.82
CA ARG A 96 11.76 6.16 2.44
C ARG A 96 12.25 7.35 3.25
N ASP A 97 12.93 7.08 4.37
CA ASP A 97 13.60 8.15 5.11
C ASP A 97 14.66 8.86 4.24
N LYS A 98 15.01 10.10 4.60
CA LYS A 98 16.01 10.86 3.85
C LYS A 98 17.33 10.08 3.75
N PRO A 99 18.04 10.16 2.61
CA PRO A 99 19.33 9.52 2.43
C PRO A 99 20.32 9.90 3.52
N ARG A 100 21.12 8.94 3.99
CA ARG A 100 22.11 9.13 5.06
C ARG A 100 23.56 8.93 4.62
N GLY A 101 23.78 8.49 3.39
CA GLY A 101 25.11 8.27 2.83
C GLY A 101 25.84 9.56 2.48
N ALA A 102 27.09 9.40 2.02
CA ALA A 102 27.95 10.50 1.63
C ALA A 102 27.27 11.38 0.57
N HIS A 103 27.34 12.69 0.76
CA HIS A 103 26.72 13.70 -0.12
C HIS A 103 25.20 13.51 -0.33
N GLY A 104 24.49 12.95 0.65
CA GLY A 104 23.04 12.75 0.56
C GLY A 104 22.63 11.63 -0.39
N LYS A 105 23.55 10.68 -0.69
CA LYS A 105 23.22 9.45 -1.42
C LYS A 105 22.66 8.39 -0.49
N LEU A 106 21.99 7.39 -1.06
CA LEU A 106 21.50 6.24 -0.31
C LEU A 106 22.67 5.44 0.28
N SER A 107 22.55 5.08 1.55
CA SER A 107 23.45 4.10 2.19
C SER A 107 22.88 2.69 2.17
N GLY A 108 21.57 2.53 1.93
CA GLY A 108 20.85 1.26 2.04
C GLY A 108 20.33 0.99 3.46
N GLU A 109 20.66 1.84 4.43
CA GLU A 109 20.18 1.76 5.82
C GLU A 109 18.89 2.57 6.04
N GLU A 110 18.45 3.32 5.03
CA GLU A 110 17.22 4.10 5.10
C GLU A 110 16.01 3.19 5.34
N THR A 111 15.18 3.56 6.29
CA THR A 111 13.97 2.79 6.55
C THR A 111 12.89 3.12 5.51
N CYS A 112 12.28 2.08 4.96
CA CYS A 112 11.11 2.18 4.11
C CYS A 112 9.84 2.07 4.96
N TRP A 113 8.82 2.84 4.61
CA TRP A 113 7.62 3.04 5.40
C TRP A 113 6.38 2.99 4.52
N LEU A 114 5.37 2.25 4.96
CA LEU A 114 4.02 2.36 4.45
C LEU A 114 3.18 3.11 5.48
N ARG A 115 2.60 4.24 5.09
CA ARG A 115 1.68 5.00 5.91
C ARG A 115 0.26 4.81 5.38
N LEU A 116 -0.63 4.42 6.28
CA LEU A 116 -2.07 4.34 6.05
C LEU A 116 -2.72 5.46 6.88
N VAL A 117 -3.51 6.31 6.26
CA VAL A 117 -4.27 7.37 6.92
C VAL A 117 -5.72 7.19 6.50
N THR A 118 -6.56 6.74 7.43
CA THR A 118 -7.97 6.42 7.16
C THR A 118 -8.92 7.49 7.68
N GLY A 119 -8.40 8.53 8.33
CA GLY A 119 -9.16 9.62 8.92
C GLY A 119 -8.25 10.73 9.42
N ARG A 120 -8.80 11.64 10.23
CA ARG A 120 -8.14 12.90 10.61
C ARG A 120 -7.32 12.79 11.90
N THR A 121 -7.70 11.88 12.79
CA THR A 121 -7.08 11.69 14.11
C THR A 121 -5.74 10.98 14.01
N GLU A 122 -4.93 11.00 15.08
CA GLU A 122 -3.66 10.26 15.11
C GLU A 122 -3.90 8.75 15.28
N GLU A 123 -4.98 8.37 15.95
CA GLU A 123 -5.43 7.00 16.14
C GLU A 123 -5.85 6.34 14.83
N GLU A 124 -6.12 7.10 13.77
CA GLU A 124 -6.44 6.60 12.41
C GLU A 124 -5.22 6.54 11.48
N ARG A 125 -4.04 6.90 12.00
CA ARG A 125 -2.78 6.92 11.23
C ARG A 125 -1.93 5.72 11.63
N ARG A 126 -1.48 4.95 10.65
CA ARG A 126 -0.60 3.79 10.87
C ARG A 126 0.66 3.94 10.05
N ARG A 127 1.81 3.79 10.70
CA ARG A 127 3.12 3.83 10.06
C ARG A 127 3.78 2.46 10.22
N ILE A 128 3.87 1.73 9.12
CA ILE A 128 4.39 0.37 9.08
C ILE A 128 5.83 0.42 8.58
N LYS A 129 6.78 0.02 9.44
CA LYS A 129 8.18 -0.16 9.04
C LYS A 129 8.30 -1.39 8.13
N LEU A 130 8.75 -1.19 6.91
CA LEU A 130 8.92 -2.25 5.91
C LEU A 130 10.37 -2.72 5.88
N GLY A 131 10.56 -4.03 6.02
CA GLY A 131 11.80 -4.72 5.67
C GLY A 131 11.78 -5.26 4.23
N PRO A 132 12.89 -5.85 3.76
CA PRO A 132 12.98 -6.40 2.40
C PRO A 132 11.88 -7.43 2.08
N ARG A 133 11.53 -8.29 3.03
CA ARG A 133 10.44 -9.27 2.86
C ARG A 133 9.08 -8.60 2.68
N ASP A 134 8.82 -7.51 3.40
CA ASP A 134 7.54 -6.80 3.32
C ASP A 134 7.40 -6.10 1.96
N LEU A 135 8.50 -5.48 1.49
CA LEU A 135 8.58 -4.90 0.15
C LEU A 135 8.37 -5.97 -0.93
N LEU A 136 8.99 -7.15 -0.78
CA LEU A 136 8.78 -8.27 -1.70
C LEU A 136 7.31 -8.73 -1.72
N CYS A 137 6.64 -8.81 -0.57
CA CYS A 137 5.22 -9.12 -0.51
C CYS A 137 4.37 -8.12 -1.31
N ILE A 138 4.66 -6.82 -1.19
CA ILE A 138 3.95 -5.76 -1.94
C ILE A 138 4.25 -5.88 -3.44
N GLU A 139 5.50 -6.09 -3.82
CA GLU A 139 5.93 -6.23 -5.22
C GLU A 139 5.26 -7.43 -5.90
N LEU A 140 5.23 -8.58 -5.23
CA LEU A 140 4.57 -9.79 -5.74
C LEU A 140 3.06 -9.63 -5.81
N ALA A 141 2.44 -8.96 -4.83
CA ALA A 141 1.02 -8.67 -4.84
C ALA A 141 0.65 -7.80 -6.05
N CYS A 142 1.39 -6.72 -6.29
CA CYS A 142 1.18 -5.86 -7.46
C CYS A 142 1.42 -6.60 -8.77
N SER A 143 2.48 -7.41 -8.86
CA SER A 143 2.77 -8.22 -10.05
C SER A 143 1.66 -9.23 -10.36
N THR A 144 1.08 -9.82 -9.32
CA THR A 144 -0.08 -10.72 -9.45
C THR A 144 -1.29 -9.96 -9.98
N VAL A 145 -1.57 -8.74 -9.48
CA VAL A 145 -2.68 -7.91 -10.00
C VAL A 145 -2.49 -7.59 -11.48
N MET A 146 -1.29 -7.16 -11.89
CA MET A 146 -1.00 -6.86 -13.31
C MET A 146 -1.16 -8.09 -14.21
N THR A 147 -0.77 -9.27 -13.73
CA THR A 147 -0.92 -10.53 -14.47
C THR A 147 -2.40 -10.91 -14.59
N LEU A 148 -3.15 -10.83 -13.49
CA LEU A 148 -4.58 -11.12 -13.48
C LEU A 148 -5.34 -10.16 -14.40
N SER A 149 -5.10 -8.86 -14.29
CA SER A 149 -5.81 -7.84 -15.06
C SER A 149 -5.57 -7.96 -16.57
N ALA A 150 -4.34 -8.30 -16.97
CA ALA A 150 -4.00 -8.61 -18.35
C ALA A 150 -4.71 -9.88 -18.84
N SER A 151 -4.72 -10.94 -18.03
CA SER A 151 -5.33 -12.22 -18.40
C SER A 151 -6.86 -12.16 -18.54
N THR A 152 -7.52 -11.30 -17.76
CA THR A 152 -8.99 -11.14 -17.79
C THR A 152 -9.45 -9.96 -18.64
N GLY A 153 -8.53 -9.19 -19.22
CA GLY A 153 -8.85 -8.02 -20.04
C GLY A 153 -9.54 -6.87 -19.28
N THR A 154 -9.36 -6.79 -17.96
CA THR A 154 -9.93 -5.70 -17.14
C THR A 154 -9.09 -4.43 -17.22
N HIS A 155 -7.82 -4.55 -17.60
CA HIS A 155 -6.98 -3.40 -17.89
C HIS A 155 -7.39 -2.79 -19.24
N ASN A 156 -8.06 -1.62 -19.19
CA ASN A 156 -8.48 -0.87 -20.37
C ASN A 156 -7.76 0.49 -20.44
N PRO A 157 -6.44 0.52 -20.67
CA PRO A 157 -5.68 1.75 -20.72
C PRO A 157 -6.19 2.60 -21.87
N ARG A 158 -6.62 3.82 -21.56
CA ARG A 158 -6.95 4.82 -22.58
C ARG A 158 -5.90 5.91 -22.52
N PRO A 159 -5.35 6.35 -23.65
CA PRO A 159 -4.50 7.53 -23.69
C PRO A 159 -5.27 8.70 -23.06
N VAL A 160 -4.69 9.34 -22.05
CA VAL A 160 -5.16 10.65 -21.62
C VAL A 160 -4.79 11.60 -22.74
N ALA A 161 -5.78 12.25 -23.35
CA ALA A 161 -5.51 13.33 -24.29
C ALA A 161 -4.75 14.42 -23.51
N LEU A 162 -3.48 14.62 -23.83
CA LEU A 162 -2.74 15.78 -23.35
C LEU A 162 -3.33 16.99 -24.05
N GLY A 163 -4.14 17.75 -23.32
CA GLY A 163 -4.67 19.05 -23.73
C GLY A 163 -3.63 20.15 -23.64
#